data_AF-A0A3S9QLJ1-F1
#
_entry.id   AF-A0A3S9QLJ1-F1
#
_cell.length_a   1.000
_cell.length_b   1.000
_cell.length_c   1.000
_cell.angle_alpha   90.00
_cell.angle_beta   90.00
_cell.angle_gamma   90.00
#
_symmetry.space_group_name_H-M   'P 1'
#
loop_
_entity.id
_entity.type
_entity.pdbx_description
1 polymer ?
#
loop_
_entity_poly.entity_id
_entity_poly.type
_entity_poly.pdbx_seq_one_letter_code
_entity_poly.pdbx_strand_id
1 'polypeptide(L)'
;MGKDSRFVAFAKHFEDQLGAYLSGIGALFLAVGPFFKPVSFLLTGIFMGLGVVAVIASAIRSNKRIKEADSRAAGALERFKEREKEIVQHLETSKQAKSAILSSIEQIVSSLSKQLNLYNGAIRTTVYAFERSENALVPLARVSQNPSFASINRPKYPATNGHLGKA
;
A
#
# COMPACT_ATOMS: atom_id res chain seq x y z
N MET A 1 -19.36 -9.04 -24.26
CA MET A 1 -19.17 -9.75 -22.98
C MET A 1 -20.27 -10.79 -22.87
N GLY A 2 -19.95 -12.07 -23.09
CA GLY A 2 -20.93 -13.15 -23.15
C GLY A 2 -21.57 -13.37 -21.77
N LYS A 3 -22.90 -13.49 -21.72
CA LYS A 3 -23.60 -13.97 -20.53
C LYS A 3 -23.21 -15.43 -20.34
N ASP A 4 -22.35 -15.71 -19.36
CA ASP A 4 -22.07 -17.09 -18.95
C ASP A 4 -23.40 -17.80 -18.72
N SER A 5 -23.59 -18.95 -19.38
CA SER A 5 -24.84 -19.69 -19.26
C SER A 5 -25.04 -20.07 -17.79
N ARG A 6 -26.30 -20.10 -17.33
CA ARG A 6 -26.63 -20.48 -15.93
C ARG A 6 -26.00 -21.82 -15.53
N PHE A 7 -25.75 -22.69 -16.50
CA PHE A 7 -25.07 -23.96 -16.31
C PHE A 7 -23.58 -23.81 -16.00
N VAL A 8 -22.88 -22.88 -16.64
CA VAL A 8 -21.46 -22.59 -16.36
C VAL A 8 -21.31 -21.99 -14.96
N ALA A 9 -22.19 -21.07 -14.58
CA ALA A 9 -22.22 -20.50 -13.23
C ALA A 9 -22.49 -21.58 -12.16
N PHE A 10 -23.43 -22.49 -12.43
CA PHE A 10 -23.73 -23.61 -11.55
C PHE A 10 -22.55 -24.59 -11.45
N ALA A 11 -21.94 -24.99 -12.57
CA ALA A 11 -20.80 -25.90 -12.57
C ALA A 11 -19.62 -25.33 -11.79
N LYS A 12 -19.36 -24.02 -11.95
CA LYS A 12 -18.32 -23.32 -11.20
C LYS A 12 -18.62 -23.27 -9.70
N HIS A 13 -19.88 -22.98 -9.34
CA HIS A 13 -20.31 -22.98 -7.94
C HIS A 13 -20.22 -24.37 -7.30
N PHE A 14 -20.61 -25.41 -8.05
CA PHE A 14 -20.54 -26.79 -7.61
C PHE A 14 -19.09 -27.26 -7.45
N GLU A 15 -18.20 -26.90 -8.38
CA GLU A 15 -16.78 -27.17 -8.26
C GLU A 15 -16.17 -26.44 -7.06
N ASP A 16 -16.61 -25.21 -6.80
CA ASP A 16 -16.17 -24.41 -5.66
C ASP A 16 -16.60 -25.01 -4.32
N GLN A 17 -17.79 -25.61 -4.25
CA GLN A 17 -18.35 -26.16 -3.00
C GLN A 17 -18.25 -27.69 -2.87
N LEU A 18 -17.73 -28.39 -3.89
CA LEU A 18 -17.65 -29.86 -3.92
C LEU A 18 -17.01 -30.46 -2.67
N GLY A 19 -15.99 -29.80 -2.09
CA GLY A 19 -15.34 -30.26 -0.87
C GLY A 19 -16.30 -30.29 0.33
N ALA A 20 -17.11 -29.24 0.51
CA ALA A 20 -18.12 -29.17 1.56
C ALA A 20 -19.27 -30.16 1.31
N TYR A 21 -19.68 -30.33 0.05
CA TYR A 21 -20.67 -31.34 -0.32
C TYR A 21 -20.17 -32.77 -0.05
N LEU A 22 -18.92 -33.08 -0.40
CA LEU A 22 -18.31 -34.39 -0.16
C LEU A 22 -18.14 -34.69 1.32
N SER A 23 -17.77 -33.71 2.16
CA SER A 23 -17.67 -33.94 3.61
C SER A 23 -19.06 -34.11 4.23
N GLY A 24 -20.05 -33.33 3.79
CA GLY A 24 -21.43 -33.42 4.29
C GLY A 24 -22.10 -34.75 3.91
N ILE A 25 -21.99 -35.16 2.65
CA ILE A 25 -22.51 -36.44 2.15
C ILE A 25 -21.76 -37.60 2.81
N GLY A 26 -20.44 -37.49 2.95
CA GLY A 26 -19.62 -38.52 3.61
C GLY A 26 -19.99 -38.72 5.08
N ALA A 27 -20.16 -37.63 5.84
CA ALA A 27 -20.61 -37.66 7.22
C ALA A 27 -22.02 -38.24 7.36
N LEU A 28 -22.93 -37.92 6.43
CA LEU A 28 -24.28 -38.47 6.41
C LEU A 28 -24.25 -39.99 6.17
N PHE A 29 -23.46 -40.48 5.21
CA PHE A 29 -23.35 -41.92 4.97
C PHE A 29 -22.73 -42.68 6.16
N LEU A 30 -21.76 -42.08 6.85
CA LEU A 30 -21.20 -42.65 8.09
C LEU A 30 -22.21 -42.66 9.24
N ALA A 31 -23.06 -41.64 9.34
CA ALA A 31 -24.08 -41.56 10.39
C ALA A 31 -25.24 -42.54 10.15
N VAL A 32 -25.63 -42.74 8.88
CA VAL A 32 -26.78 -43.58 8.52
C VAL A 32 -26.39 -45.05 8.34
N GLY A 33 -25.15 -45.34 7.93
CA GLY A 33 -24.63 -46.69 7.70
C GLY A 33 -24.94 -47.70 8.82
N PRO A 34 -24.71 -47.39 10.11
CA PRO A 34 -24.98 -48.28 11.23
C PRO A 34 -26.46 -48.71 11.38
N PHE A 35 -27.41 -47.92 10.88
CA PHE A 35 -28.85 -48.26 10.95
C PHE A 35 -29.24 -49.38 9.99
N PHE A 36 -28.42 -49.68 8.98
CA PHE A 36 -28.64 -50.82 8.07
C PHE A 36 -28.06 -52.13 8.59
N LYS A 37 -27.34 -52.10 9.72
CA LYS A 37 -26.72 -53.28 10.34
C LYS A 37 -27.71 -54.43 10.63
N PRO A 38 -28.96 -54.18 11.07
CA PRO A 38 -29.96 -55.24 11.26
C PRO A 38 -30.51 -55.82 9.95
N VAL A 39 -30.34 -55.10 8.83
CA VAL A 39 -30.99 -55.42 7.55
C VAL A 39 -30.00 -56.07 6.57
N SER A 40 -28.76 -55.57 6.50
CA SER A 40 -27.73 -56.11 5.62
C SER A 40 -26.34 -55.62 5.99
N PHE A 41 -25.44 -56.57 6.27
CA PHE A 41 -24.02 -56.30 6.51
C PHE A 41 -23.32 -55.73 5.26
N LEU A 42 -23.71 -56.19 4.07
CA LEU A 42 -23.15 -55.75 2.80
C LEU A 42 -23.53 -54.29 2.51
N LEU A 43 -24.79 -53.92 2.75
CA LEU A 43 -25.25 -52.54 2.59
C LEU A 43 -24.55 -51.62 3.59
N THR A 44 -24.41 -52.05 4.85
CA THR A 44 -23.68 -51.32 5.89
C THR A 44 -22.24 -51.03 5.48
N GLY A 45 -21.54 -52.03 4.92
CA GLY A 45 -20.17 -51.88 4.42
C GLY A 45 -20.05 -50.89 3.27
N ILE A 46 -21.00 -50.90 2.32
CA ILE A 46 -21.02 -49.97 1.18
C ILE A 46 -21.19 -48.52 1.65
N PHE A 47 -22.17 -48.26 2.52
CA PHE A 47 -22.44 -46.91 3.03
C PHE A 47 -21.28 -46.36 3.86
N MET A 48 -20.71 -47.18 4.75
CA MET A 48 -19.55 -46.78 5.54
C MET A 48 -18.32 -46.54 4.65
N GLY A 49 -18.06 -47.42 3.68
CA GLY A 49 -16.94 -47.29 2.74
C GLY A 49 -17.04 -46.02 1.89
N LEU A 50 -18.20 -45.74 1.31
CA LEU A 50 -18.45 -44.53 0.54
C LEU A 50 -18.31 -43.26 1.40
N GLY A 51 -18.78 -43.32 2.65
CA GLY A 51 -18.66 -42.24 3.61
C GLY A 51 -17.20 -41.86 3.92
N VAL A 52 -16.37 -42.85 4.23
CA VAL A 52 -14.93 -42.65 4.48
C VAL A 52 -14.22 -42.07 3.26
N VAL A 53 -14.47 -42.62 2.07
CA VAL A 53 -13.85 -42.14 0.82
C VAL A 53 -14.20 -40.68 0.54
N ALA A 54 -15.46 -40.29 0.72
CA ALA A 54 -15.92 -38.93 0.50
C ALA A 54 -15.28 -37.91 1.48
N VAL A 55 -15.13 -38.29 2.76
CA VAL A 55 -14.47 -37.44 3.77
C VAL A 55 -12.98 -37.27 3.47
N ILE A 56 -12.27 -38.35 3.12
CA ILE A 56 -10.83 -38.30 2.78
C ILE A 56 -10.61 -37.44 1.53
N ALA A 57 -11.43 -37.63 0.48
CA ALA A 57 -11.35 -36.83 -0.73
C ALA A 57 -11.56 -35.32 -0.46
N SER A 58 -12.49 -34.98 0.43
CA SER A 58 -12.72 -33.60 0.86
C SER A 58 -11.51 -33.01 1.60
N ALA A 59 -10.94 -33.75 2.55
CA ALA A 59 -9.78 -33.31 3.33
C ALA A 59 -8.54 -33.02 2.46
N ILE A 60 -8.25 -33.91 1.49
CA ILE A 60 -7.14 -33.72 0.54
C ILE A 60 -7.34 -32.45 -0.29
N ARG A 61 -8.57 -32.20 -0.76
CA ARG A 61 -8.88 -31.01 -1.56
C ARG A 61 -8.78 -29.72 -0.75
N SER A 62 -9.25 -29.74 0.50
CA SER A 62 -9.13 -28.62 1.42
C SER A 62 -7.66 -28.23 1.64
N ASN A 63 -6.79 -29.22 1.90
CA ASN A 63 -5.35 -28.98 2.08
C ASN A 63 -4.68 -28.38 0.84
N LYS A 64 -5.06 -28.78 -0.38
CA LYS A 64 -4.56 -28.16 -1.61
C LYS A 64 -4.96 -26.68 -1.69
N ARG A 65 -6.21 -26.36 -1.38
CA ARG A 65 -6.70 -24.97 -1.39
C ARG A 65 -6.02 -24.10 -0.35
N ILE A 66 -5.75 -24.61 0.84
CA ILE A 66 -5.01 -23.89 1.89
C ILE A 66 -3.60 -23.55 1.39
N LYS A 67 -2.89 -24.53 0.82
CA LYS A 67 -1.54 -24.31 0.24
C LYS A 67 -1.54 -23.30 -0.91
N GLU A 68 -2.57 -23.32 -1.76
CA GLU A 68 -2.72 -22.33 -2.84
C GLU A 68 -3.08 -20.93 -2.31
N ALA A 69 -3.85 -20.84 -1.23
CA ALA A 69 -4.16 -19.56 -0.58
C ALA A 69 -2.91 -18.95 0.07
N ASP A 70 -2.11 -19.78 0.76
CA ASP A 70 -0.84 -19.36 1.38
C ASP A 70 0.16 -18.85 0.33
N SER A 71 0.28 -19.53 -0.81
CA SER A 71 1.18 -19.11 -1.89
C SER A 71 0.72 -17.82 -2.58
N ARG A 72 -0.60 -17.62 -2.72
CA ARG A 72 -1.16 -16.34 -3.21
C ARG A 72 -0.94 -15.20 -2.22
N ALA A 73 -1.08 -15.46 -0.92
CA ALA A 73 -0.83 -14.48 0.12
C ALA A 73 0.66 -14.09 0.17
N ALA A 74 1.56 -15.06 0.05
CA ALA A 74 3.01 -14.81 -0.04
C ALA A 74 3.36 -13.96 -1.28
N GLY A 75 2.82 -14.31 -2.45
CA GLY A 75 3.03 -13.53 -3.68
C GLY A 75 2.41 -12.13 -3.62
N ALA A 76 1.33 -11.93 -2.87
CA ALA A 76 0.78 -10.60 -2.61
C ALA A 76 1.69 -9.78 -1.69
N LEU A 77 2.25 -10.40 -0.65
CA LEU A 77 3.15 -9.75 0.30
C LEU A 77 4.46 -9.29 -0.37
N GLU A 78 5.02 -10.08 -1.29
CA GLU A 78 6.20 -9.67 -2.07
C GLU A 78 5.91 -8.43 -2.93
N ARG A 79 4.77 -8.40 -3.63
CA ARG A 79 4.36 -7.22 -4.41
C ARG A 79 4.15 -5.98 -3.55
N PHE A 80 3.64 -6.14 -2.32
CA PHE A 80 3.51 -5.02 -1.38
C PHE A 80 4.89 -4.47 -0.98
N LYS A 81 5.85 -5.34 -0.64
CA LYS A 81 7.22 -4.93 -0.31
C LYS A 81 7.92 -4.24 -1.48
N GLU A 82 7.67 -4.69 -2.69
CA GLU A 82 8.25 -4.09 -3.90
C GLU A 82 7.69 -2.67 -4.15
N ARG A 83 6.37 -2.49 -4.03
CA ARG A 83 5.74 -1.15 -4.10
C ARG A 83 6.22 -0.20 -3.01
N GLU A 84 6.43 -0.70 -1.80
CA GLU A 84 6.95 0.11 -0.70
C GLU A 84 8.35 0.66 -1.03
N LYS A 85 9.23 -0.18 -1.61
CA LYS A 85 10.56 0.24 -2.07
C LYS A 85 10.49 1.31 -3.15
N GLU A 86 9.61 1.15 -4.14
CA GLU A 86 9.41 2.16 -5.20
C GLU A 86 8.98 3.51 -4.62
N ILE A 87 8.03 3.51 -3.67
CA ILE A 87 7.58 4.75 -3.01
C ILE A 87 8.72 5.42 -2.25
N VAL A 88 9.51 4.66 -1.49
CA VAL A 88 10.67 5.19 -0.75
C VAL A 88 11.68 5.79 -1.73
N GLN A 89 12.00 5.11 -2.82
CA GLN A 89 12.92 5.60 -3.84
C GLN A 89 12.42 6.90 -4.48
N HIS A 90 11.14 6.98 -4.83
CA HIS A 90 10.54 8.20 -5.36
C HIS A 90 10.61 9.37 -4.38
N LEU A 91 10.40 9.11 -3.08
CA LEU A 91 10.54 10.13 -2.04
C LEU A 91 11.98 10.62 -1.91
N GLU A 92 12.97 9.73 -2.00
CA GLU A 92 14.38 10.10 -1.97
C GLU A 92 14.77 10.95 -3.19
N THR A 93 14.37 10.55 -4.40
CA THR A 93 14.62 11.34 -5.61
C THR A 93 13.95 12.72 -5.52
N SER A 94 12.72 12.79 -5.01
CA SER A 94 12.01 14.05 -4.80
C SER A 94 12.72 14.96 -3.78
N LYS A 95 13.23 14.40 -2.68
CA LYS A 95 14.05 15.14 -1.70
C LYS A 95 15.33 15.69 -2.33
N GLN A 96 16.02 14.89 -3.14
CA GLN A 96 17.23 15.32 -3.86
C GLN A 96 16.91 16.44 -4.86
N ALA A 97 15.85 16.30 -5.65
CA ALA A 97 15.42 17.33 -6.59
C ALA A 97 15.06 18.65 -5.88
N LYS A 98 14.33 18.58 -4.76
CA LYS A 98 14.02 19.75 -3.94
C LYS A 98 15.29 20.42 -3.41
N SER A 99 16.25 19.64 -2.90
CA SER A 99 17.54 20.15 -2.42
C SER A 99 18.32 20.85 -3.54
N ALA A 100 18.37 20.25 -4.73
CA ALA A 100 19.04 20.83 -5.89
C ALA A 100 18.40 22.17 -6.30
N ILE A 101 17.07 22.25 -6.36
CA ILE A 101 16.34 23.49 -6.67
C ILE A 101 16.64 24.58 -5.63
N LEU A 102 16.59 24.26 -4.34
CA LEU A 102 16.90 25.22 -3.27
C LEU A 102 18.34 25.73 -3.38
N SER A 103 19.30 24.84 -3.65
CA SER A 103 20.70 25.21 -3.88
C SER A 103 20.86 26.14 -5.09
N SER A 104 20.16 25.86 -6.20
CA SER A 104 20.16 26.75 -7.37
C SER A 104 19.56 28.13 -7.04
N ILE A 105 18.48 28.19 -6.27
CA ILE A 105 17.89 29.45 -5.82
C ILE A 105 18.89 30.24 -4.98
N GLU A 106 19.58 29.60 -4.03
CA GLU A 106 20.62 30.25 -3.22
C GLU A 106 21.76 30.82 -4.07
N GLN A 107 22.22 30.08 -5.09
CA GLN A 107 23.25 30.53 -6.02
C GLN A 107 22.82 31.74 -6.84
N ILE A 108 21.57 31.73 -7.33
CA ILE A 108 20.98 32.87 -8.07
C ILE A 108 20.90 34.09 -7.16
N VAL A 109 20.37 33.93 -5.95
CA VAL A 109 20.23 35.02 -4.97
C VAL A 109 21.59 35.59 -4.56
N SER A 110 22.58 34.74 -4.39
CA SER A 110 23.96 35.15 -4.09
C SER A 110 24.56 35.96 -5.24
N SER A 111 24.42 35.47 -6.47
CA SER A 111 24.89 36.18 -7.67
C SER A 111 24.22 37.54 -7.84
N LEU A 112 22.89 37.61 -7.70
CA LEU A 112 22.13 38.86 -7.76
C LEU A 112 22.53 39.82 -6.64
N SER A 113 22.70 39.31 -5.41
CA SER A 113 23.14 40.14 -4.28
C SER A 113 24.51 40.76 -4.52
N LYS A 114 25.43 40.04 -5.16
CA LYS A 114 26.74 40.57 -5.54
C LYS A 114 26.63 41.61 -6.65
N GLN A 115 25.87 41.33 -7.71
CA GLN A 115 25.66 42.26 -8.83
C GLN A 115 25.01 43.58 -8.39
N LEU A 116 24.10 43.52 -7.42
CA LEU A 116 23.40 44.68 -6.87
C LEU A 116 24.16 45.37 -5.72
N ASN A 117 25.40 44.95 -5.41
CA ASN A 117 26.18 45.43 -4.26
C ASN A 117 25.47 45.30 -2.90
N LEU A 118 24.54 44.35 -2.78
CA LEU A 118 23.81 44.01 -1.55
C LEU A 118 24.53 42.92 -0.73
N TYR A 119 25.51 42.24 -1.33
CA TYR A 119 26.28 41.19 -0.65
C TYR A 119 27.36 41.80 0.26
N ASN A 120 26.96 42.27 1.45
CA ASN A 120 27.85 42.81 2.47
C ASN A 120 27.52 42.25 3.87
N GLY A 121 28.33 42.59 4.89
CA GLY A 121 28.16 42.09 6.26
C GLY A 121 26.98 42.69 7.04
N ALA A 122 26.38 43.77 6.54
CA ALA A 122 25.26 44.46 7.19
C ALA A 122 23.90 44.11 6.57
N ILE A 123 23.88 43.57 5.35
CA ILE A 123 22.67 43.29 4.57
C ILE A 123 22.44 41.79 4.48
N ARG A 124 21.17 41.40 4.56
CA ARG A 124 20.70 40.04 4.28
C ARG A 124 19.65 40.08 3.18
N THR A 125 19.92 39.35 2.11
CA THR A 125 18.92 39.10 1.06
C THR A 125 18.15 37.83 1.40
N THR A 126 16.82 37.87 1.32
CA THR A 126 15.97 36.70 1.55
C THR A 126 14.92 36.59 0.46
N VAL A 127 14.80 35.40 -0.14
CA VAL A 127 13.71 35.09 -1.07
C VAL A 127 12.66 34.31 -0.31
N TYR A 128 11.40 34.72 -0.47
CA TYR A 128 10.25 34.07 0.13
C TYR A 128 9.36 33.45 -0.94
N ALA A 129 8.85 32.26 -0.67
CA ALA A 129 7.68 31.71 -1.33
C ALA A 129 6.43 32.00 -0.49
N PHE A 130 5.32 32.27 -1.16
CA PHE A 130 4.02 32.34 -0.51
C PHE A 130 3.38 30.95 -0.51
N GLU A 131 3.17 30.40 0.68
CA GLU A 131 2.47 29.14 0.89
C GLU A 131 1.00 29.42 1.22
N ARG A 132 0.12 29.11 0.27
CA ARG A 132 -1.32 29.42 0.37
C ARG A 132 -2.01 28.61 1.48
N SER A 133 -1.59 27.36 1.69
CA SER A 133 -2.21 26.48 2.70
C SER A 133 -2.02 27.01 4.12
N GLU A 134 -0.88 27.64 4.39
CA GLU A 134 -0.54 28.19 5.70
C GLU A 134 -0.73 29.71 5.78
N ASN A 135 -1.14 30.35 4.68
CA ASN A 135 -1.17 31.81 4.52
C ASN A 135 0.12 32.48 5.05
N ALA A 136 1.27 31.94 4.63
CA ALA A 136 2.57 32.27 5.21
C ALA A 136 3.66 32.45 4.14
N LEU A 137 4.63 33.31 4.43
CA LEU A 137 5.86 33.47 3.68
C LEU A 137 6.93 32.52 4.24
N VAL A 138 7.37 31.59 3.40
CA VAL A 138 8.40 30.60 3.72
C VAL A 138 9.70 31.03 3.04
N PRO A 139 10.81 31.23 3.78
CA PRO A 139 12.09 31.58 3.20
C PRO A 139 12.63 30.40 2.37
N LEU A 140 12.94 30.64 1.10
CA LEU A 140 13.57 29.68 0.20
C LEU A 140 15.10 29.78 0.19
N ALA A 141 15.62 30.99 0.32
CA ALA A 141 17.06 31.26 0.33
C ALA A 141 17.37 32.47 1.22
N ARG A 142 18.51 32.41 1.92
CA ARG A 142 19.06 33.52 2.71
C ARG A 142 20.53 33.67 2.41
N VAL A 143 20.94 34.88 2.04
CA VAL A 143 22.33 35.17 1.70
C VAL A 143 22.78 36.44 2.41
N SER A 144 23.93 36.36 3.08
CA SER A 144 24.64 37.49 3.69
C SER A 144 26.12 37.12 3.81
N GLN A 145 27.00 38.11 3.87
CA GLN A 145 28.40 37.85 4.27
C GLN A 145 28.53 37.54 5.76
N ASN A 146 27.56 37.96 6.59
CA ASN A 146 27.57 37.67 8.01
C ASN A 146 26.91 36.29 8.28
N PRO A 147 27.65 35.30 8.82
CA PRO A 147 27.11 33.97 9.09
C PRO A 147 25.90 33.97 10.03
N SER A 148 25.87 34.90 10.99
CA SER A 148 24.76 35.06 11.95
C SER A 148 23.47 35.55 11.28
N PHE A 149 23.57 36.19 10.12
CA PHE A 149 22.40 36.62 9.32
C PHE A 149 22.05 35.63 8.22
N ALA A 150 23.01 34.84 7.75
CA ALA A 150 22.78 33.76 6.79
C ALA A 150 21.94 32.62 7.40
N SER A 151 21.94 32.44 8.73
CA SER A 151 21.18 31.38 9.40
C SER A 151 19.65 31.60 9.43
N ILE A 152 18.90 30.50 9.33
CA ILE A 152 17.44 30.50 9.40
C ILE A 152 16.97 30.53 10.86
N ASN A 153 16.91 31.72 11.48
CA ASN A 153 16.38 31.85 12.86
C ASN A 153 14.84 31.71 12.96
N ARG A 154 14.11 31.80 11.83
CA ARG A 154 12.64 31.66 11.79
C ARG A 154 12.20 30.96 10.50
N PRO A 155 11.43 29.86 10.59
CA PRO A 155 11.08 29.03 9.43
C PRO A 155 9.92 29.57 8.59
N LYS A 156 9.10 30.49 9.11
CA LYS A 156 7.98 31.12 8.38
C LYS A 156 7.55 32.45 8.98
N TYR A 157 6.86 33.25 8.18
CA TYR A 157 6.23 34.50 8.59
C TYR A 157 4.75 34.50 8.18
N PRO A 158 3.81 34.94 9.03
CA PRO A 158 2.44 35.16 8.60
C PRO A 158 2.41 36.18 7.45
N ALA A 159 1.61 35.94 6.41
CA ALA A 159 1.51 36.86 5.28
C ALA A 159 1.02 38.25 5.69
N THR A 160 0.22 38.33 6.76
CA THR A 160 -0.31 39.56 7.34
C THR A 160 0.71 40.36 8.17
N ASN A 161 1.82 39.73 8.58
CA ASN A 161 2.89 40.39 9.34
C ASN A 161 4.03 40.89 8.45
N GLY A 162 3.88 40.81 7.12
CA GLY A 162 4.76 41.45 6.17
C GLY A 162 4.51 42.96 6.12
N HIS A 163 4.98 43.69 7.14
CA HIS A 163 5.31 45.10 6.92
C HIS A 163 6.53 45.16 6.00
N LEU A 164 6.34 44.95 4.69
CA LEU A 164 7.03 45.79 3.73
C LEU A 164 6.40 47.17 3.98
N GLY A 165 7.16 48.08 4.58
CA GLY A 165 6.64 49.35 5.10
C GLY A 165 5.69 50.02 4.11
N LYS A 166 4.59 50.59 4.61
CA LYS A 166 3.76 51.50 3.83
C LYS A 166 4.70 52.47 3.09
N ALA A 167 4.59 52.50 1.77
CA ALA A 167 5.19 53.55 0.94
C ALA A 167 4.58 54.91 1.30
#